data_AF-A0A2H5WQQ6-F1
#
_entry.id   AF-A0A2H5WQQ6-F1
#
_cell.length_a   1.000
_cell.length_b   1.000
_cell.length_c   1.000
_cell.angle_alpha   90.00
_cell.angle_beta   90.00
_cell.angle_gamma   90.00
#
_symmetry.space_group_name_H-M   'P 1'
#
loop_
_entity.id
_entity.type
_entity.pdbx_description
1 polymer ?
#
loop_
_entity_poly.entity_id
_entity_poly.type
_entity_poly.pdbx_seq_one_letter_code
_entity_poly.pdbx_strand_id
1 'polypeptide(L)'
;MASAQVEDLNQTYASLLTDGSRLEVAYRLSANGRYIVGWGYHAPKNRTEGFLLDTEASSTHGDVNGDGCVDDSDLLEVLFAFGGGSGIEDLNGDGVVDDADLLEVLFNFGSGC
;
A
#
# COMPACT_ATOMS: atom_id res chain seq x y z
N MET A 1 -13.45 16.31 15.98
CA MET A 1 -12.51 15.39 16.68
C MET A 1 -12.57 14.08 15.93
N ALA A 2 -11.68 13.87 14.95
CA ALA A 2 -11.59 12.57 14.30
C ALA A 2 -11.09 11.56 15.34
N SER A 3 -11.89 10.55 15.65
CA SER A 3 -11.43 9.41 16.42
C SER A 3 -10.41 8.71 15.56
N ALA A 4 -9.13 8.71 15.93
CA ALA A 4 -8.19 7.78 15.34
C ALA A 4 -8.74 6.39 15.61
N GLN A 5 -9.20 5.68 14.58
CA GLN A 5 -9.46 4.26 14.70
C GLN A 5 -8.12 3.61 15.05
N VAL A 6 -8.05 3.00 16.22
CA VAL A 6 -6.88 2.21 16.61
C VAL A 6 -7.01 0.88 15.89
N GLU A 7 -6.15 0.66 14.91
CA GLU A 7 -6.07 -0.58 14.15
C GLU A 7 -5.17 -1.59 14.86
N ASP A 8 -5.59 -2.85 14.93
CA ASP A 8 -4.76 -3.96 15.41
C ASP A 8 -4.08 -4.65 14.23
N LEU A 9 -2.78 -4.39 14.06
CA LEU A 9 -1.99 -4.93 12.96
C LEU A 9 -1.92 -6.46 12.96
N ASN A 10 -2.08 -7.12 14.12
CA ASN A 10 -2.10 -8.59 14.18
C ASN A 10 -3.39 -9.18 13.62
N GLN A 11 -4.45 -8.38 13.50
CA GLN A 11 -5.71 -8.79 12.89
C GLN A 11 -5.72 -8.47 11.40
N THR A 12 -5.35 -7.24 11.01
CA THR A 12 -5.34 -6.82 9.60
C THR A 12 -4.36 -7.65 8.77
N TYR A 13 -3.15 -7.86 9.29
CA TYR A 13 -2.07 -8.55 8.58
C TYR A 13 -1.87 -9.99 9.07
N ALA A 14 -2.90 -10.59 9.65
CA ALA A 14 -2.85 -11.96 10.18
C ALA A 14 -2.39 -12.98 9.13
N SER A 15 -2.73 -12.76 7.86
CA SER A 15 -2.34 -13.63 6.74
C SER A 15 -0.82 -13.68 6.51
N LEU A 16 -0.09 -12.64 6.91
CA LEU A 16 1.37 -12.56 6.78
C LEU A 16 2.09 -13.20 7.98
N LEU A 17 1.38 -13.44 9.08
CA LEU A 17 1.94 -13.98 10.32
C LEU A 17 1.83 -15.50 10.34
N THR A 18 2.96 -16.18 10.48
CA THR A 18 3.01 -17.64 10.61
C THR A 18 3.34 -18.07 12.03
N ASP A 19 2.84 -19.26 12.41
CA ASP A 19 3.26 -20.02 13.59
C ASP A 19 3.22 -19.26 14.93
N GLY A 20 2.27 -18.35 15.13
CA GLY A 20 2.15 -17.56 16.36
C GLY A 20 3.11 -16.36 16.44
N SER A 21 3.70 -15.97 15.31
CA SER A 21 4.39 -14.70 15.17
C SER A 21 3.42 -13.53 15.39
N ARG A 22 3.92 -12.41 15.91
CA ARG A 22 3.11 -11.24 16.24
C ARG A 22 3.88 -9.95 16.05
N LEU A 23 3.17 -8.90 15.65
CA LEU A 23 3.63 -7.53 15.62
C LEU A 23 3.38 -6.93 17.02
N GLU A 24 4.42 -6.46 17.71
CA GLU A 24 4.29 -5.99 19.10
C GLU A 24 4.25 -4.47 19.20
N VAL A 25 5.10 -3.77 18.45
CA VAL A 25 5.19 -2.30 18.47
C VAL A 25 5.40 -1.78 17.06
N ALA A 26 4.56 -0.83 16.64
CA ALA A 26 4.77 0.00 15.45
C ALA A 26 5.40 1.35 15.86
N TYR A 27 6.60 1.65 15.38
CA TYR A 27 7.36 2.85 15.76
C TYR A 27 7.13 4.05 14.82
N ARG A 28 7.00 3.77 13.53
CA ARG A 28 6.87 4.78 12.48
C ARG A 28 6.00 4.25 11.35
N LEU A 29 5.31 5.18 10.71
CA LEU A 29 4.58 5.05 9.47
C LEU A 29 5.26 5.97 8.44
N SER A 30 5.42 5.53 7.20
CA SER A 30 5.83 6.42 6.11
C SER A 30 4.76 7.50 5.87
N ALA A 31 5.16 8.66 5.32
CA ALA A 31 4.22 9.76 5.12
C ALA A 31 3.01 9.39 4.24
N ASN A 32 3.22 8.50 3.26
CA ASN A 32 2.20 7.94 2.37
C ASN A 32 1.48 6.70 2.95
N GLY A 33 1.69 6.35 4.21
CA GLY A 33 1.03 5.20 4.84
C GLY A 33 1.53 3.81 4.43
N ARG A 34 2.26 3.69 3.32
CA ARG A 34 2.70 2.39 2.76
C ARG A 34 3.53 1.52 3.71
N TYR A 35 4.45 2.10 4.48
CA TYR A 35 5.38 1.31 5.29
C TYR A 35 5.16 1.55 6.78
N ILE A 36 4.95 0.47 7.52
CA ILE A 36 5.01 0.46 8.98
C ILE A 36 6.29 -0.26 9.39
N VAL A 37 7.09 0.36 10.27
CA VAL A 37 8.29 -0.28 10.83
C VAL A 37 8.19 -0.39 12.34
N GLY A 38 8.75 -1.46 12.88
CA GLY A 38 8.52 -1.82 14.27
C GLY A 38 9.32 -3.02 14.74
N TRP A 39 8.90 -3.59 15.86
CA TRP A 39 9.43 -4.85 16.38
C TRP A 39 8.30 -5.84 16.64
N GLY A 40 8.58 -7.11 16.40
CA GLY A 40 7.65 -8.21 16.58
C GLY A 40 8.36 -9.47 17.04
N TYR A 41 7.59 -10.41 17.55
CA TYR A 41 8.08 -11.74 17.90
C TYR A 41 7.93 -12.67 16.70
N HIS A 42 9.06 -13.23 16.26
CA HIS A 42 9.11 -14.20 15.19
C HIS A 42 9.21 -15.62 15.78
N ALA A 43 8.08 -16.33 15.75
CA ALA A 43 7.94 -17.60 16.47
C ALA A 43 8.84 -18.73 15.95
N PRO A 44 9.00 -18.97 14.63
CA PRO A 44 9.94 -19.94 14.08
C PRO A 44 11.40 -19.80 14.58
N LYS A 45 11.83 -18.58 14.92
CA LYS A 45 13.19 -18.30 15.42
C LYS A 45 13.25 -18.04 16.93
N ASN A 46 12.11 -18.05 17.61
CA ASN A 46 11.97 -17.77 19.05
C ASN A 46 12.72 -16.51 19.50
N ARG A 47 12.53 -15.40 18.77
CA ARG A 47 13.17 -14.12 19.11
C ARG A 47 12.35 -12.93 18.66
N THR A 48 12.62 -11.78 19.27
CA THR A 48 12.11 -10.48 18.81
C THR A 48 13.05 -9.92 17.73
N GLU A 49 12.49 -9.47 16.63
CA GLU A 49 13.23 -8.83 15.53
C GLU A 49 12.47 -7.63 14.96
N GLY A 50 13.21 -6.78 14.25
CA GLY A 50 12.62 -5.66 13.54
C GLY A 50 11.81 -6.16 12.35
N PHE A 51 10.67 -5.53 12.09
CA PHE A 51 9.86 -5.77 10.90
C PHE A 51 9.75 -4.49 10.06
N LEU A 52 9.55 -4.71 8.76
CA LEU A 52 8.99 -3.74 7.84
C LEU A 52 7.74 -4.41 7.27
N LEU A 53 6.61 -3.73 7.42
CA LEU A 53 5.34 -4.14 6.87
C LEU A 53 5.05 -3.22 5.69
N ASP A 54 5.03 -3.80 4.50
CA ASP A 54 4.41 -3.15 3.35
C ASP A 54 2.91 -3.36 3.51
N THR A 55 2.24 -2.27 3.84
CA THR A 55 0.81 -2.28 4.10
C THR A 55 0.02 -2.42 2.81
N GLU A 56 0.68 -2.23 1.65
CA GLU A 56 0.01 -1.91 0.39
C GLU A 56 -1.12 -0.89 0.63
N ALA A 57 -0.94 -0.03 1.65
CA ALA A 57 -1.95 0.93 2.04
C ALA A 57 -2.17 1.75 0.80
N SER A 58 -3.34 1.61 0.19
CA SER A 58 -4.45 2.54 0.39
C SER A 58 -4.05 4.03 0.48
N SER A 59 -2.91 4.45 -0.09
CA SER A 59 -2.94 5.35 -1.22
C SER A 59 -3.74 4.59 -2.25
N THR A 60 -5.06 4.77 -2.18
CA THR A 60 -5.88 4.90 -3.38
C THR A 60 -5.20 4.27 -4.59
N HIS A 61 -5.32 2.93 -4.78
CA HIS A 61 -4.67 2.29 -5.91
C HIS A 61 -5.12 3.04 -7.16
N GLY A 62 -4.20 3.59 -7.94
CA GLY A 62 -4.55 4.52 -9.02
C GLY A 62 -4.53 6.02 -8.68
N ASP A 63 -4.07 6.44 -7.50
CA ASP A 63 -3.53 7.79 -7.23
C ASP A 63 -2.08 7.81 -7.72
N VAL A 64 -1.93 8.12 -9.00
CA VAL A 64 -0.68 8.04 -9.75
C VAL A 64 0.19 9.26 -9.41
N ASN A 65 -0.44 10.42 -9.25
CA ASN A 65 0.27 11.68 -9.01
C ASN A 65 0.60 11.92 -7.51
N GLY A 66 0.01 11.14 -6.61
CA GLY A 66 0.27 11.11 -5.18
C GLY A 66 -0.38 12.25 -4.40
N ASP A 67 -1.49 12.82 -4.90
CA ASP A 67 -2.19 13.94 -4.26
C ASP A 67 -3.24 13.51 -3.21
N GLY A 68 -3.51 12.21 -3.13
CA GLY A 68 -4.44 11.61 -2.17
C GLY A 68 -5.88 11.51 -2.67
N CYS A 69 -6.14 11.79 -3.94
CA CYS A 69 -7.39 11.53 -4.65
C CYS A 69 -7.12 10.62 -5.87
N VAL A 70 -8.11 9.84 -6.29
CA VAL A 70 -8.10 9.15 -7.59
C VAL A 70 -9.09 9.86 -8.48
N ASP A 71 -8.60 10.62 -9.44
CA ASP A 71 -9.46 11.34 -10.37
C ASP A 71 -8.98 11.28 -11.83
N ASP A 72 -9.51 12.16 -12.66
CA ASP A 72 -9.18 12.19 -14.08
C ASP A 72 -7.72 12.62 -14.32
N SER A 73 -7.08 13.27 -13.36
CA SER A 73 -5.65 13.60 -13.42
C SER A 73 -4.80 12.33 -13.42
N ASP A 74 -5.08 11.39 -12.52
CA ASP A 74 -4.39 10.10 -12.47
C ASP A 74 -4.64 9.26 -13.71
N LEU A 75 -5.90 9.27 -14.16
CA LEU A 75 -6.30 8.60 -15.38
C LEU A 75 -5.52 9.11 -16.60
N LEU A 76 -5.31 10.42 -16.69
CA LEU A 76 -4.57 11.04 -17.77
C LEU A 76 -3.08 10.71 -17.72
N GLU A 77 -2.48 10.57 -16.54
CA GLU A 77 -1.07 10.16 -16.41
C GLU A 77 -0.83 8.76 -16.99
N VAL A 78 -1.68 7.79 -16.65
CA VAL A 78 -1.63 6.44 -17.24
C VAL A 78 -1.82 6.48 -18.77
N LEU A 79 -2.79 7.25 -19.25
CA LEU A 79 -3.03 7.37 -20.69
C LEU A 79 -1.88 8.03 -21.46
N PHE A 80 -1.15 8.97 -20.85
CA PHE A 80 0.03 9.57 -21.48
C PHE A 80 1.24 8.63 -21.49
N ALA A 81 1.33 7.72 -20.52
CA ALA A 81 2.39 6.72 -20.43
C ALA A 81 2.07 5.40 -21.16
N PHE A 82 0.85 5.24 -21.70
CA PHE A 82 0.34 3.98 -22.27
C PHE A 82 1.27 3.37 -23.34
N GLY A 83 1.59 2.08 -23.17
CA GLY A 83 2.59 1.35 -23.96
C GLY A 83 4.05 1.63 -23.57
N GLY A 84 4.27 2.39 -22.49
CA GLY A 84 5.57 2.62 -21.86
C GLY A 84 6.05 1.44 -21.01
N GLY A 85 7.17 1.64 -20.30
CA GLY A 85 7.70 0.65 -19.35
C GLY A 85 7.44 1.03 -17.89
N SER A 86 8.07 0.33 -16.93
CA SER A 86 7.86 0.51 -15.48
C SER A 86 8.14 1.92 -14.92
N GLY A 87 7.12 2.78 -15.04
CA GLY A 87 7.02 4.09 -14.42
C GLY A 87 6.17 4.05 -13.14
N ILE A 88 5.71 5.21 -12.70
CA ILE A 88 4.72 5.31 -11.61
C ILE A 88 3.32 4.92 -12.08
N GLU A 89 3.13 4.91 -13.40
CA GLU A 89 1.91 4.57 -14.11
C GLU A 89 1.75 3.05 -14.34
N ASP A 90 2.81 2.25 -14.11
CA ASP A 90 2.81 0.77 -14.07
C ASP A 90 2.40 0.35 -12.65
N LEU A 91 1.08 0.33 -12.41
CA LEU A 91 0.48 0.18 -11.09
C LEU A 91 0.50 -1.27 -10.63
N ASN A 92 0.36 -2.22 -11.55
CA ASN A 92 0.42 -3.64 -11.24
C ASN A 92 1.86 -4.20 -11.21
N GLY A 93 2.84 -3.42 -11.69
CA GLY A 93 4.27 -3.72 -11.67
C GLY A 93 4.70 -4.81 -12.65
N ASP A 94 3.98 -5.02 -13.75
CA ASP A 94 4.24 -6.11 -14.70
C ASP A 94 5.31 -5.77 -15.75
N GLY A 95 5.75 -4.52 -15.83
CA GLY A 95 6.76 -4.08 -16.78
C GLY A 95 6.25 -3.16 -17.89
N VAL A 96 4.93 -3.02 -18.06
CA VAL A 96 4.32 -2.31 -19.17
C VAL A 96 3.12 -1.52 -18.68
N VAL A 97 2.98 -0.26 -19.13
CA VAL A 97 1.77 0.52 -18.86
C VAL A 97 0.70 0.12 -19.87
N ASP A 98 -0.34 -0.59 -19.44
CA ASP A 98 -1.42 -1.06 -20.31
C ASP A 98 -2.83 -0.90 -19.73
N ASP A 99 -3.81 -1.62 -20.29
CA ASP A 99 -5.20 -1.51 -19.87
C ASP A 99 -5.43 -2.09 -18.47
N ALA A 100 -4.55 -2.94 -17.95
CA ALA A 100 -4.60 -3.40 -16.57
C ALA A 100 -4.35 -2.23 -15.60
N ASP A 101 -3.34 -1.39 -15.83
CA ASP A 101 -3.07 -0.21 -15.00
C ASP A 101 -4.21 0.82 -15.10
N LEU A 102 -4.73 0.99 -16.31
CA LEU A 102 -5.89 1.87 -16.54
C LEU A 102 -7.11 1.42 -15.71
N LEU A 103 -7.36 0.11 -15.67
CA LEU A 103 -8.46 -0.45 -14.89
C LEU A 103 -8.24 -0.29 -13.38
N GLU A 104 -7.00 -0.28 -12.90
CA GLU A 104 -6.71 -0.01 -11.49
C GLU A 104 -7.12 1.41 -11.07
N VAL A 105 -6.83 2.42 -11.90
CA VAL A 105 -7.34 3.79 -11.69
C VAL A 105 -8.87 3.81 -11.68
N LEU A 106 -9.50 3.16 -12.66
CA LEU A 106 -10.97 3.17 -12.78
C LEU A 106 -11.68 2.42 -11.65
N PHE A 107 -11.10 1.34 -11.11
CA PHE A 107 -11.69 0.61 -9.98
C PHE A 107 -11.68 1.41 -8.68
N ASN A 108 -10.78 2.38 -8.58
CA ASN A 108 -10.63 3.24 -7.42
C ASN A 108 -11.06 4.68 -7.71
N PHE A 109 -11.66 4.96 -8.86
CA PHE A 109 -12.01 6.32 -9.28
C PHE A 109 -12.95 7.00 -8.27
N GLY A 110 -12.59 8.21 -7.84
CA GLY A 110 -13.28 8.97 -6.81
C GLY A 110 -13.05 8.46 -5.38
N SER A 111 -12.05 7.60 -5.17
CA SER A 111 -11.54 7.27 -3.84
C SER A 111 -10.41 8.23 -3.46
N GLY A 112 -10.20 8.42 -2.15
CA GLY A 112 -9.46 9.60 -1.72
C GLY A 112 -10.32 10.85 -1.90
N CYS A 113 -10.10 11.85 -1.04
CA CYS A 113 -11.09 12.89 -0.76
C CYS A 113 -12.50 12.40 -0.32
#